data_AF-L8JYL7-F1
#
_entry.id   AF-L8JYL7-F1
#
_cell.length_a   1.000
_cell.length_b   1.000
_cell.length_c   1.000
_cell.angle_alpha   90.00
_cell.angle_beta   90.00
_cell.angle_gamma   90.00
#
_symmetry.space_group_name_H-M   'P 1'
#
loop_
_entity.id
_entity.type
_entity.pdbx_description
1 polymer ?
#
loop_
_entity_poly.entity_id
_entity_poly.type
_entity_poly.pdbx_seq_one_letter_code
_entity_poly.pdbx_strand_id
1 'polypeptide(L)'
;MTDTSPGTTDLLPYVKVKFDLLTLGQNDYRIKVVNGHGGSVFSRKLKGPMAFDIDMGFAEDIKDRIVPHSYSVYFMDKAKNILSQITIEVKKDGELLLNEQVYGKL
;
A
#
# COMPACT_ATOMS: atom_id res chain seq x y z
N MET A 1 -40.46 21.28 -20.19
CA MET A 1 -39.64 21.42 -18.97
C MET A 1 -39.55 20.05 -18.34
N THR A 2 -38.42 19.37 -18.48
CA THR A 2 -38.11 18.15 -17.76
C THR A 2 -36.77 18.37 -17.11
N ASP A 3 -36.84 18.42 -15.79
CA ASP A 3 -35.79 18.70 -14.82
C ASP A 3 -34.69 17.65 -14.94
N THR A 4 -33.55 18.03 -15.51
CA THR A 4 -32.30 17.25 -15.43
C THR A 4 -31.68 17.52 -14.07
N SER A 5 -31.94 16.63 -13.12
CA SER A 5 -31.21 16.59 -11.85
C SER A 5 -29.70 16.54 -12.15
N PRO A 6 -28.87 17.44 -11.57
CA PRO A 6 -27.44 17.45 -11.83
C PRO A 6 -26.85 16.18 -11.23
N GLY A 7 -26.35 15.28 -12.08
CA GLY A 7 -25.65 14.09 -11.64
C GLY A 7 -24.51 14.50 -10.71
N THR A 8 -24.60 14.12 -9.45
CA THR A 8 -23.47 14.17 -8.54
C THR A 8 -22.43 13.20 -9.10
N THR A 9 -21.36 13.73 -9.68
CA THR A 9 -20.12 12.96 -9.84
C THR A 9 -19.62 12.66 -8.43
N ASP A 10 -20.17 11.63 -7.81
CA ASP A 10 -19.70 11.12 -6.54
C ASP A 10 -18.23 10.74 -6.73
N LEU A 11 -17.35 11.40 -5.97
CA LEU A 11 -15.92 11.17 -6.05
C LEU A 11 -15.63 9.71 -5.69
N LEU A 12 -15.05 8.96 -6.63
CA LEU A 12 -14.65 7.58 -6.38
C LEU A 12 -13.61 7.52 -5.25
N PRO A 13 -13.82 6.69 -4.20
CA PRO A 13 -12.87 6.58 -3.11
C PRO A 13 -11.49 6.14 -3.60
N TYR A 14 -10.45 6.87 -3.20
CA TYR A 14 -9.06 6.62 -3.58
C TYR A 14 -8.22 6.28 -2.36
N VAL A 15 -7.40 5.23 -2.46
CA VAL A 15 -6.68 4.64 -1.33
C VAL A 15 -5.19 4.94 -1.42
N LYS A 16 -4.66 5.54 -0.36
CA LYS A 16 -3.22 5.69 -0.10
C LYS A 16 -2.90 5.18 1.30
N VAL A 17 -1.85 4.38 1.42
CA VAL A 17 -1.37 3.91 2.73
C VAL A 17 -0.09 4.64 3.06
N LYS A 18 -0.12 5.44 4.12
CA LYS A 18 1.04 6.16 4.64
C LYS A 18 1.78 5.31 5.65
N PHE A 19 3.09 5.18 5.45
CA PHE A 19 4.00 4.55 6.39
C PHE A 19 4.87 5.61 7.05
N ASP A 20 4.84 5.66 8.37
CA ASP A 20 5.76 6.46 9.18
C ASP A 20 6.75 5.51 9.87
N LEU A 21 7.99 5.47 9.38
CA LEU A 21 9.08 4.71 9.98
C LEU A 21 9.69 5.51 11.13
N LEU A 22 9.26 5.18 12.35
CA LEU A 22 9.69 5.85 13.57
C LEU A 22 11.09 5.41 14.01
N THR A 23 11.38 4.13 13.89
CA THR A 23 12.66 3.51 14.25
C THR A 23 13.11 2.56 13.15
N LEU A 24 14.42 2.35 13.06
CA LEU A 24 15.03 1.41 12.13
C LEU A 24 15.83 0.37 12.92
N GLY A 25 15.79 -0.88 12.48
CA GLY A 25 16.69 -1.91 12.98
C GLY A 25 18.14 -1.56 12.66
N GLN A 26 19.07 -2.03 13.48
CA GLN A 26 20.51 -1.73 13.34
C GLN A 26 21.07 -2.08 11.94
N ASN A 27 20.52 -3.12 11.32
CA ASN A 27 20.96 -3.63 10.01
C ASN A 27 20.08 -3.18 8.84
N ASP A 28 19.02 -2.41 9.10
CA ASP A 28 18.12 -1.92 8.04
C ASP A 28 18.86 -0.92 7.15
N TYR A 29 19.05 -1.28 5.89
CA TYR A 29 19.80 -0.49 4.93
C TYR A 29 18.92 0.05 3.80
N ARG A 30 17.91 -0.72 3.38
CA ARG A 30 17.02 -0.35 2.29
C ARG A 30 15.62 -0.87 2.54
N ILE A 31 14.65 -0.03 2.21
CA ILE A 31 13.26 -0.43 2.07
C ILE A 31 12.92 -0.63 0.59
N LYS A 32 12.14 -1.66 0.28
CA LYS A 32 11.60 -1.92 -1.06
C LYS A 32 10.16 -2.36 -0.95
N VAL A 33 9.28 -1.72 -1.72
CA VAL A 33 7.88 -2.12 -1.84
C VAL A 33 7.67 -2.76 -3.20
N VAL A 34 7.06 -3.94 -3.19
CA VAL A 34 6.71 -4.71 -4.37
C VAL A 34 5.20 -4.93 -4.35
N ASN A 35 4.52 -4.73 -5.48
CA ASN A 35 3.09 -5.02 -5.60
C ASN A 35 2.85 -6.53 -5.83
N GLY A 36 1.59 -6.96 -5.75
CA GLY A 36 1.19 -8.36 -5.90
C GLY A 36 1.51 -8.97 -7.28
N HIS A 37 1.89 -8.17 -8.28
CA HIS A 37 2.34 -8.63 -9.59
C HIS A 37 3.87 -8.70 -9.72
N GLY A 38 4.62 -8.42 -8.64
CA GLY A 38 6.09 -8.42 -8.64
C GLY A 38 6.73 -7.10 -9.07
N GLY A 39 5.94 -6.08 -9.39
CA GLY A 39 6.41 -4.75 -9.78
C GLY A 39 6.96 -3.96 -8.57
N SER A 40 8.16 -3.41 -8.69
CA SER A 40 8.74 -2.54 -7.67
C SER A 40 8.09 -1.16 -7.75
N VAL A 41 7.32 -0.77 -6.73
CA VAL A 41 6.63 0.53 -6.70
C VAL A 41 7.38 1.57 -5.86
N PHE A 42 8.23 1.12 -4.93
CA PHE A 42 9.07 2.00 -4.12
C PHE A 42 10.39 1.31 -3.76
N SER A 43 11.50 2.03 -3.74
CA SER A 43 12.79 1.51 -3.28
C SER A 43 13.71 2.64 -2.86
N ARG A 44 14.10 2.66 -1.58
CA ARG A 44 14.92 3.74 -1.02
C ARG A 44 15.92 3.22 0.01
N LYS A 45 17.15 3.75 -0.05
CA LYS A 45 18.14 3.52 1.03
C LYS A 45 17.69 4.26 2.29
N LEU A 46 17.75 3.58 3.42
CA LEU A 46 17.40 4.12 4.73
C LEU A 46 18.59 4.90 5.30
N LYS A 47 18.31 6.07 5.86
CA LYS A 47 19.32 6.95 6.51
C LYS A 47 18.88 7.40 7.92
N GLY A 48 17.72 6.96 8.36
CA GLY A 48 17.03 7.42 9.56
C GLY A 48 15.52 7.33 9.40
N PRO A 49 14.75 7.82 10.38
CA PRO A 49 13.29 7.88 10.32
C PRO A 49 12.81 8.56 9.04
N MET A 50 11.72 8.04 8.45
CA MET A 50 11.18 8.59 7.22
C MET A 50 9.71 8.23 7.03
N ALA A 51 9.02 9.01 6.21
CA ALA A 51 7.68 8.69 5.75
C ALA A 51 7.69 8.35 4.26
N PHE A 52 6.79 7.48 3.84
CA PHE A 52 6.48 7.25 2.44
C PHE A 52 5.05 6.75 2.29
N ASP A 53 4.49 6.96 1.11
CA ASP A 53 3.14 6.51 0.78
C ASP A 53 3.21 5.38 -0.24
N ILE A 54 2.28 4.44 -0.12
CA ILE A 54 1.95 3.47 -1.15
C ILE A 54 0.63 3.90 -1.76
N ASP A 55 0.69 4.22 -3.05
CA ASP A 55 -0.48 4.55 -3.83
C ASP A 55 -1.15 3.26 -4.33
N MET A 56 -2.37 2.99 -3.86
CA MET A 56 -3.09 1.74 -4.16
C MET A 56 -4.13 1.90 -5.28
N GLY A 57 -4.61 3.12 -5.54
CA GLY A 57 -5.63 3.39 -6.56
C GLY A 57 -7.06 3.49 -6.01
N PHE A 58 -8.05 3.37 -6.90
CA PHE A 58 -9.47 3.45 -6.54
C PHE A 58 -9.95 2.19 -5.81
N ALA A 59 -10.81 2.36 -4.81
CA ALA A 59 -11.27 1.27 -3.96
C ALA A 59 -11.99 0.16 -4.75
N GLU A 60 -12.84 0.53 -5.71
CA GLU A 60 -13.54 -0.44 -6.57
C GLU A 60 -12.55 -1.25 -7.42
N ASP A 61 -11.58 -0.59 -8.07
CA ASP A 61 -10.56 -1.28 -8.87
C ASP A 61 -9.73 -2.27 -8.04
N ILE A 62 -9.43 -1.93 -6.78
CA ILE A 62 -8.70 -2.81 -5.85
C ILE A 62 -9.56 -4.03 -5.48
N LYS A 63 -10.85 -3.82 -5.17
CA LYS A 63 -11.80 -4.90 -4.83
C LYS A 63 -12.05 -5.83 -6.03
N ASP A 64 -12.17 -5.26 -7.22
CA ASP A 64 -12.40 -5.98 -8.49
C ASP A 64 -11.12 -6.61 -9.06
N ARG A 65 -9.96 -6.36 -8.42
CA ARG A 65 -8.63 -6.86 -8.81
C ARG A 65 -8.14 -6.35 -10.16
N ILE A 66 -8.62 -5.18 -10.60
CA ILE A 66 -8.16 -4.49 -11.80
C ILE A 66 -6.75 -3.94 -11.58
N VAL A 67 -6.48 -3.46 -10.36
CA VAL A 67 -5.15 -2.99 -9.91
C VAL A 67 -4.59 -3.90 -8.81
N PRO A 68 -3.29 -3.80 -8.47
CA PRO A 68 -2.71 -4.62 -7.41
C PRO A 68 -3.42 -4.37 -6.07
N HIS A 69 -3.87 -5.46 -5.46
CA HIS A 69 -4.58 -5.44 -4.18
C HIS A 69 -3.71 -5.93 -3.01
N SER A 70 -2.45 -6.26 -3.28
CA SER A 70 -1.50 -6.68 -2.26
C SER A 70 -0.12 -6.07 -2.51
N TYR A 71 0.60 -5.83 -1.43
CA TYR A 71 1.92 -5.23 -1.44
C TYR A 71 2.79 -5.88 -0.36
N SER A 72 4.08 -6.02 -0.66
CA SER A 72 5.10 -6.47 0.29
C SER A 72 6.12 -5.35 0.49
N VAL A 73 6.28 -4.92 1.74
CA VAL A 73 7.28 -3.95 2.17
C VAL A 73 8.44 -4.72 2.79
N TYR A 74 9.55 -4.78 2.08
CA TYR A 74 10.77 -5.47 2.53
C TYR A 74 11.75 -4.49 3.16
N PHE A 75 12.26 -4.85 4.33
CA PHE A 75 13.43 -4.24 4.94
C PHE A 75 14.61 -5.14 4.66
N MET A 76 15.69 -4.55 4.13
CA MET A 76 16.83 -5.30 3.63
C MET A 76 18.14 -4.74 4.17
N ASP A 77 19.11 -5.63 4.33
CA ASP A 77 20.48 -5.26 4.65
C ASP A 77 21.26 -4.73 3.42
N LYS A 78 22.55 -4.43 3.63
CA LYS A 78 23.45 -3.95 2.57
C LYS A 78 23.73 -5.02 1.50
N ALA A 79 23.67 -6.30 1.86
CA ALA A 79 23.83 -7.44 0.96
C ALA A 79 22.53 -7.78 0.20
N LYS A 80 21.43 -7.06 0.46
CA LYS A 80 20.07 -7.28 -0.08
C LYS A 80 19.38 -8.53 0.47
N ASN A 81 19.82 -9.06 1.60
CA ASN A 81 19.04 -10.06 2.32
C ASN A 81 17.81 -9.37 2.92
N ILE A 82 16.65 -10.04 2.85
CA ILE A 82 15.44 -9.58 3.50
C ILE A 82 15.57 -9.86 5.01
N LEU A 83 15.51 -8.80 5.81
CA LEU A 83 15.56 -8.88 7.27
C LEU A 83 14.16 -9.02 7.87
N SER A 84 13.19 -8.30 7.30
CA SER A 84 11.79 -8.36 7.71
C SER A 84 10.88 -7.93 6.56
N GLN A 85 9.59 -8.22 6.73
CA GLN A 85 8.56 -7.94 5.75
C GLN A 85 7.28 -7.47 6.45
N ILE A 86 6.60 -6.51 5.82
CA ILE A 86 5.19 -6.19 6.10
C ILE A 86 4.38 -6.56 4.86
N THR A 87 3.29 -7.28 5.05
CA THR A 87 2.30 -7.53 3.99
C THR A 87 1.11 -6.62 4.16
N ILE A 88 0.62 -6.11 3.03
CA ILE A 88 -0.62 -5.35 2.92
C ILE A 88 -1.49 -6.12 1.94
N GLU A 89 -2.74 -6.38 2.31
CA GLU A 89 -3.70 -7.03 1.43
C GLU A 89 -5.07 -6.39 1.60
N VAL A 90 -5.76 -6.11 0.49
CA VAL A 90 -7.18 -5.79 0.51
C VAL A 90 -7.94 -7.00 0.00
N LYS A 91 -8.93 -7.49 0.74
CA LYS A 91 -9.84 -8.55 0.29
C LYS A 91 -10.90 -8.01 -0.67
N LYS A 92 -11.59 -8.91 -1.38
CA LYS A 92 -12.64 -8.51 -2.34
C LYS A 92 -13.81 -7.75 -1.70
N ASP A 93 -14.07 -8.02 -0.43
CA ASP A 93 -15.11 -7.32 0.34
C ASP A 93 -14.63 -5.98 0.92
N GLY A 94 -13.39 -5.58 0.64
CA GLY A 94 -12.78 -4.32 1.07
C GLY A 94 -12.01 -4.40 2.40
N GLU A 95 -11.95 -5.55 3.09
CA GLU A 95 -11.13 -5.64 4.32
C GLU A 95 -9.65 -5.39 4.00
N LEU A 96 -9.02 -4.46 4.72
CA LEU A 96 -7.60 -4.17 4.65
C LEU A 96 -6.87 -4.92 5.77
N LEU A 97 -5.92 -5.75 5.39
CA LEU A 97 -5.10 -6.57 6.27
C LEU A 97 -3.66 -6.05 6.26
N LEU A 98 -3.06 -5.97 7.44
CA LEU A 98 -1.63 -5.77 7.64
C LEU A 98 -1.07 -7.00 8.38
N ASN A 99 -0.12 -7.70 7.78
CA ASN A 99 0.41 -8.96 8.32
C ASN A 99 -0.70 -9.93 8.74
N GLU A 100 -1.67 -10.15 7.84
CA GLU A 100 -2.82 -11.04 8.04
C GLU A 100 -3.86 -10.57 9.08
N GLN A 101 -3.58 -9.49 9.82
CA GLN A 101 -4.51 -8.92 10.79
C GLN A 101 -5.36 -7.82 10.16
N VAL A 102 -6.67 -7.87 10.38
CA VAL A 102 -7.60 -6.83 9.93
C VAL A 102 -7.25 -5.50 10.59
N TYR A 103 -6.96 -4.50 9.76
CA TYR A 103 -6.63 -3.15 10.17
C TYR A 103 -7.80 -2.18 9.93
N GLY A 104 -8.60 -2.43 8.89
CA GLY A 104 -9.75 -1.59 8.55
C GLY A 104 -10.51 -2.12 7.34
N LYS A 105 -11.36 -1.27 6.75
CA LYS A 105 -12.17 -1.60 5.59
C LYS A 105 -12.31 -0.39 4.67
N LEU A 106 -12.27 -0.64 3.36
CA LEU A 106 -12.50 0.37 2.30
C LEU A 106 -13.99 0.62 2.07
#